data_AF-A0A6G2QZE5-F1
#
_entry.id   AF-A0A6G2QZE5-F1
#
_cell.length_a   1.000
_cell.length_b   1.000
_cell.length_c   1.000
_cell.angle_alpha   90.00
_cell.angle_beta   90.00
_cell.angle_gamma   90.00
#
_symmetry.space_group_name_H-M   'P 1'
#
loop_
_entity.id
_entity.type
_entity.pdbx_description
1 polymer ?
#
loop_
_entity_poly.entity_id
_entity_poly.type
_entity_poly.pdbx_seq_one_letter_code
_entity_poly.pdbx_strand_id
1 'polypeptide(L)'
;MQLIQETPDLSAYLAADEVIDHHHPRVRETAARLAAEVNDSYEYARAAFEFVRDTIAHSQDSGDLRVTWRASDVLEQGTGICYAKAHALAALLRAEGIPTAFCYQNLGVVHGLVAVRFRGAWHRQDPRGNKPGVDARFSLQGEQLAFIPDPASNEMDYPVLYAEPHPVVLHALRAAADRPHLWRTLPTALPDQGGR
;
A
#
# COMPACT_ATOMS: atom_id res chain seq x y z
N MET A 1 -15.57 -2.34 10.48
CA MET A 1 -14.70 -1.55 11.37
C MET A 1 -14.84 -0.07 11.01
N GLN A 2 -14.76 0.85 11.98
CA GLN A 2 -14.68 2.29 11.68
C GLN A 2 -13.22 2.68 11.44
N LEU A 3 -12.93 3.30 10.29
CA LEU A 3 -11.60 3.82 9.97
C LEU A 3 -11.38 5.17 10.66
N ILE A 4 -10.16 5.38 11.18
CA ILE A 4 -9.77 6.54 11.97
C ILE A 4 -8.65 7.26 11.22
N GLN A 5 -8.90 8.48 10.77
CA GLN A 5 -7.85 9.31 10.20
C GLN A 5 -6.83 9.71 11.27
N GLU A 6 -5.55 9.50 11.00
CA GLU A 6 -4.45 10.04 11.81
C GLU A 6 -4.52 11.56 11.87
N THR A 7 -4.91 12.21 10.77
CA THR A 7 -5.08 13.66 10.67
C THR A 7 -6.36 14.02 9.92
N PRO A 8 -7.12 15.05 10.35
CA PRO A 8 -8.30 15.50 9.62
C PRO A 8 -7.97 16.18 8.28
N ASP A 9 -6.73 16.66 8.09
CA ASP A 9 -6.33 17.35 6.87
C ASP A 9 -6.13 16.38 5.70
N LEU A 10 -7.00 16.48 4.68
CA LEU A 10 -6.91 15.64 3.49
C LEU A 10 -5.65 15.91 2.65
N SER A 11 -5.02 17.08 2.78
CA SER A 11 -3.80 17.41 2.06
C SER A 11 -2.62 16.52 2.47
N ALA A 12 -2.60 16.05 3.73
CA ALA A 12 -1.60 15.12 4.23
C ALA A 12 -1.60 13.79 3.44
N TYR A 13 -2.79 13.34 3.01
CA TYR A 13 -2.96 12.11 2.22
C TYR A 13 -2.70 12.29 0.73
N LEU A 14 -2.26 13.49 0.33
CA LEU A 14 -1.78 13.84 -1.00
C LEU A 14 -0.28 14.18 -1.00
N ALA A 15 0.35 14.28 0.17
CA ALA A 15 1.72 14.74 0.29
C ALA A 15 2.72 13.77 -0.37
N ALA A 16 3.76 14.36 -0.96
CA ALA A 16 4.96 13.66 -1.39
C ALA A 16 5.98 13.64 -0.26
N ASP A 17 6.73 12.56 -0.16
CA ASP A 17 7.90 12.41 0.70
C ASP A 17 8.96 11.57 -0.05
N GLU A 18 10.02 11.15 0.65
CA GLU A 18 11.06 10.33 0.04
C GLU A 18 10.64 8.89 -0.29
N VAL A 19 9.50 8.41 0.23
CA VAL A 19 8.98 7.05 0.03
C VAL A 19 7.96 7.01 -1.09
N ILE A 20 7.02 7.95 -1.08
CA ILE A 20 5.96 8.10 -2.05
C ILE A 20 6.46 8.76 -3.32
N ASP A 21 7.41 9.69 -3.19
CA ASP A 21 8.19 10.34 -4.24
C ASP A 21 7.45 10.56 -5.57
N HIS A 22 6.16 10.93 -5.53
CA HIS A 22 5.29 10.90 -6.71
C HIS A 22 5.56 12.04 -7.70
N HIS A 23 6.52 12.92 -7.39
CA HIS A 23 7.11 13.88 -8.32
C HIS A 23 8.26 13.28 -9.13
N HIS A 24 8.75 12.10 -8.79
CA HIS A 24 9.81 11.40 -9.51
C HIS A 24 9.33 11.08 -10.95
N PRO A 25 10.17 11.30 -11.99
CA PRO A 25 9.77 11.13 -13.40
C PRO A 25 9.14 9.77 -13.68
N ARG A 26 9.71 8.69 -13.15
CA ARG A 26 9.17 7.33 -13.33
C ARG A 26 7.75 7.16 -12.80
N VAL A 27 7.41 7.77 -11.66
CA VAL A 27 6.04 7.73 -11.12
C VAL A 27 5.12 8.54 -12.01
N ARG A 28 5.54 9.75 -12.40
CA ARG A 28 4.79 10.64 -13.29
C ARG A 28 4.50 10.03 -14.66
N GLU A 29 5.49 9.41 -15.28
CA GLU A 29 5.37 8.72 -16.57
C GLU A 29 4.43 7.52 -16.48
N THR A 30 4.53 6.75 -15.40
CA THR A 30 3.63 5.61 -15.18
C THR A 30 2.20 6.08 -14.96
N ALA A 31 1.99 7.12 -14.14
CA ALA A 31 0.69 7.72 -13.90
C ALA A 31 0.08 8.27 -15.19
N ALA A 32 0.84 9.04 -15.98
CA ALA A 32 0.38 9.61 -17.24
C ALA A 32 -0.03 8.52 -18.25
N ARG A 33 0.75 7.43 -18.35
CA ARG A 33 0.40 6.29 -19.21
C ARG A 33 -0.91 5.62 -18.80
N LEU A 34 -1.13 5.42 -17.50
CA LEU A 34 -2.37 4.83 -16.99
C LEU A 34 -3.56 5.77 -17.19
N ALA A 35 -3.36 7.07 -17.00
CA ALA A 35 -4.39 8.10 -17.18
C ALA A 35 -4.84 8.26 -18.65
N ALA A 36 -3.98 7.94 -19.62
CA ALA A 36 -4.32 8.03 -21.04
C ALA A 36 -5.40 7.04 -21.51
N GLU A 37 -5.62 5.95 -20.75
CA GLU A 37 -6.51 4.84 -21.13
C GLU A 37 -7.88 4.88 -20.42
N VAL A 38 -8.16 5.93 -19.65
CA VAL A 38 -9.30 6.02 -18.74
C VAL A 38 -9.97 7.39 -18.79
N ASN A 39 -11.25 7.45 -18.41
CA ASN A 39 -12.06 8.66 -18.58
C ASN A 39 -12.26 9.44 -17.28
N ASP A 40 -12.07 8.81 -16.13
CA ASP A 40 -12.29 9.44 -14.82
C ASP A 40 -11.35 8.91 -13.73
N SER A 41 -11.42 9.55 -12.56
CA SER A 41 -10.57 9.21 -11.42
C SER A 41 -10.84 7.83 -10.82
N TYR A 42 -12.06 7.30 -10.98
CA TYR A 42 -12.39 5.95 -10.52
C TYR A 42 -11.74 4.91 -11.44
N GLU A 43 -11.90 5.07 -12.75
CA GLU A 43 -11.26 4.22 -13.76
C GLU A 43 -9.74 4.27 -13.62
N TYR A 44 -9.17 5.46 -13.39
CA TYR A 44 -7.75 5.62 -13.07
C TYR A 44 -7.33 4.85 -11.81
N ALA A 45 -8.06 5.03 -10.69
CA ALA A 45 -7.70 4.36 -9.44
C ALA A 45 -7.74 2.83 -9.57
N ARG A 46 -8.74 2.32 -10.29
CA ARG A 46 -8.84 0.90 -10.62
C ARG A 46 -7.66 0.46 -11.49
N ALA A 47 -7.34 1.19 -12.56
CA ALA A 47 -6.24 0.86 -13.45
C ALA A 47 -4.88 0.89 -12.74
N ALA A 48 -4.64 1.87 -11.85
CA ALA A 48 -3.44 1.94 -11.02
C ALA A 48 -3.36 0.78 -10.03
N PHE A 49 -4.48 0.42 -9.39
CA PHE A 49 -4.56 -0.75 -8.53
C PHE A 49 -4.23 -2.05 -9.28
N GLU A 50 -4.86 -2.26 -10.43
CA GLU A 50 -4.67 -3.46 -11.26
C GLU A 50 -3.23 -3.54 -11.80
N PHE A 51 -2.69 -2.41 -12.27
CA PHE A 51 -1.29 -2.32 -12.67
C PHE A 51 -0.36 -2.75 -11.54
N VAL A 52 -0.47 -2.15 -10.35
CA VAL A 52 0.39 -2.54 -9.22
C VAL A 52 0.17 -3.99 -8.84
N ARG A 53 -1.09 -4.46 -8.75
CA ARG A 53 -1.42 -5.85 -8.38
C ARG A 53 -0.81 -6.86 -9.35
N ASP A 54 -0.92 -6.61 -10.64
CA ASP A 54 -0.70 -7.62 -11.68
C ASP A 54 0.67 -7.53 -12.35
N THR A 55 1.27 -6.34 -12.43
CA THR A 55 2.55 -6.16 -13.16
C THR A 55 3.77 -6.07 -12.25
N ILE A 56 3.59 -5.72 -10.98
CA ILE A 56 4.67 -5.72 -10.00
C ILE A 56 4.66 -7.08 -9.29
N ALA A 57 5.76 -7.83 -9.35
CA ALA A 57 5.86 -9.11 -8.67
C ALA A 57 5.84 -8.95 -7.15
N HIS A 58 5.05 -9.77 -6.45
CA HIS A 58 5.18 -9.89 -5.00
C HIS A 58 6.46 -10.66 -4.67
N SER A 59 7.44 -10.00 -4.04
CA SER A 59 8.80 -10.56 -3.90
C SER A 59 8.85 -11.89 -3.13
N GLN A 60 7.96 -12.09 -2.15
CA GLN A 60 7.83 -13.38 -1.47
C GLN A 60 7.35 -14.51 -2.39
N ASP A 61 6.47 -14.21 -3.35
CA ASP A 61 5.86 -15.23 -4.21
C ASP A 61 6.76 -15.57 -5.38
N SER A 62 7.44 -14.56 -5.95
CA SER A 62 8.40 -14.74 -7.03
C SER A 62 9.76 -15.26 -6.56
N GLY A 63 10.02 -15.26 -5.25
CA GLY A 63 11.32 -15.61 -4.67
C GLY A 63 12.40 -14.52 -4.85
N ASP A 64 12.01 -13.32 -5.28
CA ASP A 64 12.93 -12.19 -5.42
C ASP A 64 13.49 -11.77 -4.05
N LEU A 65 14.81 -11.63 -3.98
CA LEU A 65 15.53 -11.29 -2.76
C LEU A 65 15.61 -9.78 -2.51
N ARG A 66 15.36 -8.96 -3.54
CA ARG A 66 15.49 -7.50 -3.45
C ARG A 66 14.41 -6.91 -2.54
N VAL A 67 14.78 -5.90 -1.77
CA VAL A 67 13.87 -5.13 -0.92
C VAL A 67 13.80 -3.70 -1.47
N THR A 68 12.72 -3.42 -2.20
CA THR A 68 12.36 -2.07 -2.62
C THR A 68 11.55 -1.38 -1.52
N TRP A 69 11.65 -0.05 -1.45
CA TRP A 69 10.90 0.72 -0.45
C TRP A 69 10.42 2.07 -0.98
N ARG A 70 11.12 2.74 -1.90
CA ARG A 70 10.57 3.91 -2.60
C ARG A 70 9.59 3.47 -3.68
N ALA A 71 8.55 4.25 -3.92
CA ALA A 71 7.59 3.97 -4.97
C ALA A 71 8.26 3.96 -6.36
N SER A 72 9.14 4.92 -6.64
CA SER A 72 9.97 4.91 -7.85
C SER A 72 10.79 3.62 -8.01
N ASP A 73 11.47 3.15 -6.95
CA ASP A 73 12.26 1.91 -6.98
C ASP A 73 11.37 0.67 -7.26
N VAL A 74 10.16 0.63 -6.69
CA VAL A 74 9.20 -0.45 -6.91
C VAL A 74 8.75 -0.49 -8.37
N LEU A 75 8.43 0.68 -8.95
CA LEU A 75 8.05 0.82 -10.35
C LEU A 75 9.22 0.48 -11.30
N GLU A 76 10.45 0.83 -10.91
CA GLU A 76 11.66 0.55 -11.68
C GLU A 76 11.98 -0.94 -11.74
N GLN A 77 12.01 -1.57 -10.57
CA GLN A 77 12.50 -2.94 -10.42
C GLN A 77 11.40 -3.97 -10.66
N GLY A 78 10.14 -3.55 -10.75
CA GLY A 78 8.98 -4.40 -11.00
C GLY A 78 8.76 -5.43 -9.88
N THR A 79 9.23 -5.15 -8.66
CA THR A 79 9.18 -6.09 -7.53
C THR A 79 8.96 -5.33 -6.23
N GLY A 80 8.22 -5.94 -5.31
CA GLY A 80 8.02 -5.40 -3.97
C GLY A 80 7.25 -6.35 -3.07
N ILE A 81 7.51 -6.28 -1.78
CA ILE A 81 6.65 -6.90 -0.76
C ILE A 81 5.37 -6.06 -0.59
N CYS A 82 4.34 -6.55 0.12
CA CYS A 82 3.06 -5.86 0.31
C CYS A 82 3.18 -4.36 0.65
N TYR A 83 4.09 -3.99 1.56
CA TYR A 83 4.38 -2.60 1.92
C TYR A 83 4.85 -1.75 0.73
N ALA A 84 5.86 -2.23 0.01
CA ALA A 84 6.45 -1.52 -1.10
C ALA A 84 5.45 -1.37 -2.26
N LYS A 85 4.61 -2.40 -2.48
CA LYS A 85 3.50 -2.33 -3.43
C LYS A 85 2.43 -1.31 -2.99
N ALA A 86 2.13 -1.22 -1.69
CA ALA A 86 1.27 -0.17 -1.15
C ALA A 86 1.88 1.23 -1.39
N HIS A 87 3.19 1.40 -1.24
CA HIS A 87 3.87 2.67 -1.54
C HIS A 87 3.72 3.04 -3.02
N ALA A 88 3.95 2.09 -3.94
CA ALA A 88 3.78 2.32 -5.38
C ALA A 88 2.34 2.71 -5.75
N LEU A 89 1.34 2.02 -5.19
CA LEU A 89 -0.05 2.38 -5.43
C LEU A 89 -0.38 3.77 -4.87
N ALA A 90 0.04 4.08 -3.64
CA ALA A 90 -0.17 5.39 -3.04
C ALA A 90 0.47 6.51 -3.86
N ALA A 91 1.68 6.30 -4.39
CA ALA A 91 2.37 7.26 -5.23
C ALA A 91 1.61 7.55 -6.54
N LEU A 92 1.15 6.51 -7.25
CA LEU A 92 0.36 6.67 -8.47
C LEU A 92 -0.95 7.42 -8.19
N LEU A 93 -1.67 7.03 -7.15
CA LEU A 93 -2.95 7.66 -6.79
C LEU A 93 -2.79 9.13 -6.36
N ARG A 94 -1.78 9.42 -5.53
CA ARG A 94 -1.49 10.79 -5.09
C ARG A 94 -1.00 11.68 -6.23
N ALA A 95 -0.28 11.12 -7.22
CA ALA A 95 0.15 11.85 -8.41
C ALA A 95 -1.03 12.45 -9.20
N GLU A 96 -2.17 11.75 -9.21
CA GLU A 96 -3.44 12.18 -9.85
C GLU A 96 -4.44 12.79 -8.85
N GLY A 97 -3.98 13.22 -7.68
CA GLY A 97 -4.80 13.97 -6.74
C GLY A 97 -5.84 13.14 -5.97
N ILE A 98 -5.68 11.83 -5.89
CA ILE A 98 -6.57 10.94 -5.14
C ILE A 98 -6.01 10.75 -3.72
N PRO A 99 -6.69 11.26 -2.67
CA PRO A 99 -6.21 11.09 -1.31
C PRO A 99 -6.11 9.61 -0.96
N THR A 100 -4.92 9.20 -0.55
CA THR A 100 -4.61 7.79 -0.27
C THR A 100 -3.88 7.67 1.05
N ALA A 101 -4.41 6.87 1.96
CA ALA A 101 -3.82 6.57 3.26
C ALA A 101 -3.17 5.19 3.28
N PHE A 102 -2.24 4.98 4.20
CA PHE A 102 -1.72 3.66 4.53
C PHE A 102 -2.58 2.98 5.59
N CYS A 103 -2.72 1.67 5.44
CA CYS A 103 -3.50 0.80 6.31
C CYS A 103 -2.69 -0.45 6.63
N TYR A 104 -2.97 -1.06 7.77
CA TYR A 104 -2.25 -2.24 8.21
C TYR A 104 -3.18 -3.28 8.80
N GLN A 105 -2.76 -4.54 8.71
CA GLN A 105 -3.35 -5.68 9.41
C GLN A 105 -2.27 -6.37 10.23
N ASN A 106 -2.66 -7.02 11.33
CA ASN A 106 -1.85 -8.03 12.00
C ASN A 106 -2.38 -9.39 11.58
N LEU A 107 -1.58 -10.16 10.85
CA LEU A 107 -1.88 -11.52 10.39
C LEU A 107 -0.86 -12.53 10.94
N GLY A 108 -0.41 -12.33 12.20
CA GLY A 108 0.80 -12.96 12.77
C GLY A 108 2.11 -12.29 12.31
N VAL A 109 2.02 -11.47 11.27
CA VAL A 109 3.00 -10.45 10.87
C VAL A 109 2.21 -9.23 10.39
N VAL A 110 2.82 -8.04 10.45
CA VAL A 110 2.17 -6.87 9.86
C VAL A 110 2.04 -7.08 8.34
N HIS A 111 0.88 -6.68 7.81
CA HIS A 111 0.61 -6.61 6.37
C HIS A 111 0.22 -5.16 6.02
N GLY A 112 0.76 -4.65 4.92
CA GLY A 112 0.53 -3.28 4.47
C GLY A 112 -0.40 -3.23 3.26
N LEU A 113 -1.36 -2.30 3.31
CA LEU A 113 -2.29 -1.99 2.23
C LEU A 113 -2.59 -0.47 2.22
N VAL A 114 -3.52 -0.01 1.38
CA VAL A 114 -3.91 1.41 1.31
C VAL A 114 -5.40 1.60 1.53
N ALA A 115 -5.84 2.84 1.77
CA ALA A 115 -7.23 3.24 1.62
C ALA A 115 -7.33 4.45 0.71
N VAL A 116 -8.25 4.41 -0.25
CA VAL A 116 -8.50 5.51 -1.19
C VAL A 116 -9.75 6.28 -0.79
N ARG A 117 -9.74 7.61 -0.95
CA ARG A 117 -10.89 8.43 -0.61
C ARG A 117 -11.75 8.76 -1.83
N PHE A 118 -12.94 8.19 -1.88
CA PHE A 118 -13.93 8.46 -2.92
C PHE A 118 -15.29 8.79 -2.31
N ARG A 119 -15.96 9.80 -2.89
CA ARG A 119 -17.35 10.16 -2.55
C ARG A 119 -17.60 10.38 -1.06
N GLY A 120 -16.63 10.97 -0.35
CA GLY A 120 -16.77 11.26 1.07
C GLY A 120 -16.28 10.16 2.02
N ALA A 121 -15.95 8.97 1.51
CA ALA A 121 -15.61 7.80 2.32
C ALA A 121 -14.23 7.22 1.95
N TRP A 122 -13.64 6.50 2.90
CA TRP A 122 -12.39 5.76 2.75
C TRP A 122 -12.67 4.30 2.42
N HIS A 123 -11.95 3.75 1.45
CA HIS A 123 -12.13 2.39 0.95
C HIS A 123 -10.79 1.68 0.90
N ARG A 124 -10.61 0.64 1.72
CA ARG A 124 -9.36 -0.13 1.77
C ARG A 124 -9.14 -0.93 0.49
N GLN A 125 -7.93 -0.90 -0.04
CA GLN A 125 -7.49 -1.60 -1.25
C GLN A 125 -6.18 -2.33 -0.95
N ASP A 126 -6.10 -3.60 -1.35
CA ASP A 126 -4.91 -4.44 -1.13
C ASP A 126 -4.19 -4.75 -2.46
N PRO A 127 -3.13 -4.01 -2.82
CA PRO A 127 -2.43 -4.21 -4.08
C PRO A 127 -1.43 -5.37 -4.06
N ARG A 128 -1.38 -6.19 -2.99
CA ARG A 128 -0.34 -7.21 -2.77
C ARG A 128 -0.13 -8.19 -3.92
N GLY A 129 -1.14 -8.47 -4.72
CA GLY A 129 -1.06 -9.40 -5.86
C GLY A 129 -1.81 -10.71 -5.62
N ASN A 130 -2.43 -11.24 -6.67
CA ASN A 130 -3.18 -12.48 -6.61
C ASN A 130 -2.27 -13.70 -6.77
N LYS A 131 -2.63 -14.78 -6.07
CA LYS A 131 -2.00 -16.11 -6.11
C LYS A 131 -3.09 -17.17 -5.88
N PRO A 132 -2.82 -18.48 -6.00
CA PRO A 132 -3.82 -19.49 -5.65
C PRO A 132 -4.39 -19.25 -4.24
N GLY A 133 -5.71 -19.07 -4.15
CA GLY A 133 -6.43 -18.75 -2.92
C GLY A 133 -6.53 -17.25 -2.56
N VAL A 134 -6.03 -16.33 -3.40
CA VAL A 134 -6.11 -14.87 -3.19
C VAL A 134 -6.75 -14.21 -4.42
N ASP A 135 -7.84 -13.47 -4.21
CA ASP A 135 -8.57 -12.71 -5.23
C ASP A 135 -8.88 -11.29 -4.73
N ALA A 136 -7.85 -10.46 -4.62
CA ALA A 136 -7.97 -9.06 -4.25
C ALA A 136 -8.45 -8.23 -5.46
N ARG A 137 -9.42 -7.35 -5.24
CA ARG A 137 -10.00 -6.51 -6.30
C ARG A 137 -10.21 -5.08 -5.82
N PHE A 138 -10.07 -4.13 -6.74
CA PHE A 138 -10.46 -2.76 -6.48
C PHE A 138 -11.97 -2.68 -6.26
N SER A 139 -12.40 -2.09 -5.15
CA SER A 139 -13.83 -1.96 -4.84
C SER A 139 -14.13 -0.78 -3.92
N LEU A 140 -15.23 -0.08 -4.20
CA LEU A 140 -15.79 0.98 -3.34
C LEU A 140 -17.13 0.60 -2.68
N GLN A 141 -17.64 -0.61 -2.94
CA GLN A 141 -18.94 -1.08 -2.41
C GLN A 141 -18.77 -2.08 -1.26
N GLY A 142 -17.53 -2.37 -0.90
CA GLY A 142 -17.14 -3.37 0.08
C GLY A 142 -15.67 -3.73 -0.12
N GLU A 143 -15.04 -4.29 0.90
CA GLU A 143 -13.64 -4.67 0.83
C GLU A 143 -13.46 -6.01 0.12
N GLN A 144 -12.47 -6.08 -0.76
CA GLN A 144 -12.03 -7.32 -1.41
C GLN A 144 -10.50 -7.41 -1.29
N LEU A 145 -10.03 -7.60 -0.06
CA LEU A 145 -8.61 -7.62 0.31
C LEU A 145 -7.99 -9.00 0.05
N ALA A 146 -6.66 -9.10 0.12
CA ALA A 146 -6.00 -10.39 -0.05
C ALA A 146 -6.28 -11.34 1.13
N PHE A 147 -6.44 -10.79 2.32
CA PHE A 147 -6.64 -11.53 3.57
C PHE A 147 -7.74 -10.91 4.42
N ILE A 148 -8.51 -11.76 5.07
CA ILE A 148 -9.47 -11.39 6.10
C ILE A 148 -8.87 -11.85 7.42
N PRO A 149 -8.65 -10.96 8.41
CA PRO A 149 -8.10 -11.35 9.69
C PRO A 149 -8.99 -12.39 10.37
N ASP A 150 -8.39 -13.45 10.90
CA ASP A 150 -9.02 -14.45 11.76
C ASP A 150 -8.88 -14.06 13.26
N PRO A 151 -9.96 -13.63 13.93
CA PRO A 151 -9.91 -13.29 15.34
C PRO A 151 -9.54 -14.48 16.24
N ALA A 152 -9.82 -15.72 15.82
CA ALA A 152 -9.45 -16.91 16.60
C ALA A 152 -7.92 -17.11 16.64
N SER A 153 -7.21 -16.56 15.65
CA SER A 153 -5.75 -16.54 15.55
C SER A 153 -5.12 -15.24 16.08
N ASN A 154 -5.91 -14.42 16.77
CA ASN A 154 -5.51 -13.09 17.28
C ASN A 154 -5.06 -12.13 16.16
N GLU A 155 -5.56 -12.35 14.94
CA GLU A 155 -5.37 -11.44 13.82
C GLU A 155 -6.37 -10.30 13.89
N MET A 156 -5.98 -9.11 13.42
CA MET A 156 -6.85 -7.95 13.47
C MET A 156 -6.52 -6.91 12.41
N ASP A 157 -7.52 -6.10 12.07
CA ASP A 157 -7.34 -4.87 11.32
C ASP A 157 -6.93 -3.72 12.26
N TYR A 158 -5.93 -2.93 11.87
CA TYR A 158 -5.68 -1.65 12.53
C TYR A 158 -6.63 -0.60 11.94
N PRO A 159 -7.36 0.18 12.77
CA PRO A 159 -8.36 1.13 12.27
C PRO A 159 -7.74 2.41 11.69
N VAL A 160 -6.46 2.68 11.96
CA VAL A 160 -5.82 3.96 11.65
C VAL A 160 -5.47 4.08 10.16
N LEU A 161 -5.77 5.24 9.60
CA LEU A 161 -5.39 5.69 8.26
C LEU A 161 -4.21 6.64 8.37
N TYR A 162 -3.02 6.13 8.09
CA TYR A 162 -1.77 6.88 8.20
C TYR A 162 -1.51 7.71 6.95
N ALA A 163 -1.08 8.97 7.13
CA ALA A 163 -0.72 9.83 6.00
C ALA A 163 0.64 9.43 5.38
N GLU A 164 1.52 8.83 6.19
CA GLU A 164 2.84 8.35 5.79
C GLU A 164 2.99 6.85 6.11
N PRO A 165 3.92 6.12 5.48
CA PRO A 165 4.21 4.75 5.86
C PRO A 165 4.63 4.68 7.33
N HIS A 166 4.12 3.70 8.07
CA HIS A 166 4.43 3.55 9.49
C HIS A 166 5.96 3.44 9.70
N PRO A 167 6.57 4.23 10.61
CA PRO A 167 8.01 4.39 10.71
C PRO A 167 8.74 3.08 11.01
N VAL A 168 8.15 2.20 11.84
CA VAL A 168 8.73 0.89 12.15
C VAL A 168 8.81 -0.02 10.91
N VAL A 169 7.79 -0.01 10.06
CA VAL A 169 7.77 -0.78 8.81
C VAL A 169 8.81 -0.22 7.84
N LEU A 170 8.83 1.11 7.68
CA LEU A 170 9.76 1.78 6.79
C LEU A 170 11.22 1.57 7.22
N HIS A 171 11.49 1.60 8.53
CA HIS A 171 12.81 1.30 9.08
C HIS A 171 13.25 -0.12 8.72
N ALA A 172 12.38 -1.12 8.92
CA ALA A 172 12.68 -2.51 8.57
C ALA A 172 12.98 -2.68 7.07
N LEU A 173 12.20 -2.03 6.20
CA LEU A 173 12.43 -2.04 4.75
C LEU A 173 13.79 -1.44 4.36
N ARG A 174 14.17 -0.30 4.96
CA ARG A 174 15.45 0.37 4.68
C ARG A 174 16.66 -0.39 5.19
N ALA A 175 16.53 -1.05 6.34
CA ALA A 175 17.63 -1.78 6.97
C ALA A 175 17.85 -3.18 6.36
N ALA A 176 16.83 -3.73 5.69
CA ALA A 176 16.91 -5.07 5.13
C ALA A 176 17.81 -5.11 3.88
N ALA A 177 18.88 -5.89 3.98
CA ALA A 177 19.76 -6.21 2.86
C ALA A 177 19.09 -7.11 1.81
N ASP A 178 18.19 -7.99 2.26
CA ASP A 178 17.42 -8.90 1.43
C ASP A 178 16.09 -9.31 2.10
N ARG A 179 15.23 -9.99 1.36
CA ARG A 179 13.93 -10.46 1.85
C ARG A 179 14.04 -11.39 3.07
N PRO A 180 14.95 -12.38 3.13
CA PRO A 180 15.16 -13.17 4.35
C PRO A 180 15.51 -12.33 5.58
N HIS A 181 16.36 -11.31 5.44
CA HIS A 181 16.67 -10.37 6.52
C HIS A 181 15.42 -9.58 6.91
N LEU A 182 14.67 -9.04 5.94
CA LEU A 182 13.41 -8.34 6.19
C LEU A 182 12.45 -9.17 7.04
N TRP A 183 12.25 -10.45 6.72
CA TRP A 183 11.35 -11.32 7.49
C TRP A 183 11.73 -11.50 8.95
N ARG A 184 13.02 -11.43 9.28
CA ARG A 184 13.48 -11.54 10.67
C ARG A 184 13.33 -10.25 11.45
N THR A 185 13.18 -9.11 10.77
CA THR A 185 13.17 -7.77 11.39
C THR A 185 11.82 -7.05 11.26
N LEU A 186 10.89 -7.58 10.46
CA LEU A 186 9.54 -7.03 10.36
C LEU A 186 8.83 -7.09 11.71
N PRO A 187 8.09 -6.03 12.08
CA PRO A 187 7.28 -6.06 13.28
C PRO A 187 6.17 -7.10 13.17
N THR A 188 5.92 -7.82 14.26
CA THR A 188 4.76 -8.73 14.37
C THR A 188 3.47 -7.98 14.73
N ALA A 189 3.59 -6.78 15.31
CA ALA A 189 2.49 -5.86 15.55
C ALA A 189 2.99 -4.41 15.45
N LEU A 190 2.08 -3.49 15.12
CA LEU A 190 2.38 -2.07 15.25
C LEU A 190 2.33 -1.70 16.75
N PRO A 191 3.27 -0.87 17.24
CA PRO A 191 3.20 -0.39 18.60
C PRO A 191 1.89 0.36 18.84
N ASP A 192 1.28 0.15 20.00
CA ASP A 192 0.09 0.91 20.40
C ASP A 192 0.40 2.40 20.27
N GLN A 193 -0.50 3.13 19.61
CA GLN A 193 -0.51 4.60 19.61
C GLN A 193 -1.00 5.09 20.98
N GLY A 194 -0.31 4.66 22.04
CA GLY A 194 -0.64 4.87 23.44
C GLY A 194 0.49 5.61 24.13
N GLY A 195 0.59 6.91 23.86
CA GLY A 195 1.53 7.80 24.54
C GLY A 195 1.33 9.23 24.09
N ARG A 196 0.75 10.04 24.98
CA ARG A 196 0.61 11.50 24.83
C ARG A 196 1.96 12.18 24.70
#